data_AF-A0A969SCL7-F1
#
_entry.id   AF-A0A969SCL7-F1
#
_cell.length_a   1.000
_cell.length_b   1.000
_cell.length_c   1.000
_cell.angle_alpha   90.00
_cell.angle_beta   90.00
_cell.angle_gamma   90.00
#
_symmetry.space_group_name_H-M   'P 1'
#
loop_
_entity.id
_entity.type
_entity.pdbx_description
1 polymer ?
#
loop_
_entity_poly.entity_id
_entity_poly.type
_entity_poly.pdbx_seq_one_letter_code
_entity_poly.pdbx_strand_id
1 'polypeptide(L)'
;MNPELVKLAPDAQKYFASLVNTIGEQIEQVSHTGIRTWMNKLDTHILRIALALHLIECFYSPSSTDIKTLSLGTLKRAVVFGQYYRSAFHILQEKVTPNDDIASILLQIYDSAVQKHPSGITARDVYRESRIIQARAKAAGREASAYVADLFEKMSELGYGEVVRIGRSVRFIANQNLDFSKPLEDVDNVDNSPELPPDEDIDCQQGCCQSPIVNVDNQIITVIDSNTECQCGQKY
;
A
#
# COMPACT_ATOMS: atom_id res chain seq x y z
N MET A 1 -32.00 -29.34 -12.54
CA MET A 1 -31.93 -28.37 -11.42
C MET A 1 -31.57 -27.02 -12.04
N ASN A 2 -32.46 -26.03 -11.99
CA ASN A 2 -32.10 -24.68 -12.44
C ASN A 2 -31.18 -24.06 -11.39
N PRO A 3 -30.07 -23.40 -11.77
CA PRO A 3 -29.23 -22.70 -10.81
C PRO A 3 -30.05 -21.60 -10.14
N GLU A 4 -30.21 -21.68 -8.83
CA GLU A 4 -30.79 -20.56 -8.07
C GLU A 4 -29.76 -19.43 -8.00
N LEU A 5 -30.14 -18.25 -8.49
CA LEU A 5 -29.30 -17.06 -8.50
C LEU A 5 -29.34 -16.39 -7.12
N VAL A 6 -28.19 -16.34 -6.44
CA VAL A 6 -28.01 -15.52 -5.24
C VAL A 6 -27.96 -14.05 -5.65
N LYS A 7 -28.79 -13.22 -5.03
CA LYS A 7 -28.87 -11.78 -5.29
C LYS A 7 -28.21 -11.00 -4.16
N LEU A 8 -27.66 -9.83 -4.49
CA LEU A 8 -27.21 -8.87 -3.47
C LEU A 8 -28.43 -8.22 -2.82
N ALA A 9 -28.36 -8.02 -1.50
CA ALA A 9 -29.31 -7.14 -0.82
C ALA A 9 -29.23 -5.71 -1.41
N PRO A 10 -30.33 -4.91 -1.37
CA PRO A 10 -30.35 -3.59 -2.03
C PRO A 10 -29.29 -2.61 -1.52
N ASP A 11 -28.96 -2.68 -0.24
CA ASP A 11 -27.89 -1.92 0.41
C ASP A 11 -26.50 -2.41 -0.01
N ALA A 12 -26.30 -3.73 -0.06
CA ALA A 12 -25.09 -4.36 -0.57
C ALA A 12 -24.84 -4.01 -2.04
N GLN A 13 -25.89 -3.93 -2.86
CA GLN A 13 -25.80 -3.55 -4.27
C GLN A 13 -25.36 -2.08 -4.43
N LYS A 14 -25.94 -1.16 -3.65
CA LYS A 14 -25.52 0.25 -3.65
C LYS A 14 -24.06 0.41 -3.23
N TYR A 15 -23.67 -0.28 -2.16
CA TYR A 15 -22.29 -0.27 -1.69
C TYR A 15 -21.31 -0.85 -2.74
N PHE A 16 -21.67 -1.96 -3.38
CA PHE A 16 -20.85 -2.56 -4.43
C PHE A 16 -20.69 -1.65 -5.65
N ALA A 17 -21.76 -0.97 -6.08
CA ALA A 17 -21.68 -0.01 -7.18
C ALA A 17 -20.73 1.16 -6.87
N SER A 18 -20.78 1.71 -5.66
CA SER A 18 -19.82 2.74 -5.22
C SER A 18 -18.39 2.20 -5.22
N LEU A 19 -18.18 0.98 -4.75
CA LEU A 19 -16.86 0.35 -4.70
C LEU A 19 -16.28 0.14 -6.10
N VAL A 20 -17.09 -0.30 -7.07
CA VAL A 20 -16.66 -0.48 -8.46
C VAL A 20 -16.15 0.83 -9.05
N ASN A 21 -16.84 1.95 -8.78
CA ASN A 21 -16.39 3.27 -9.24
C ASN A 21 -15.05 3.65 -8.63
N THR A 22 -14.89 3.51 -7.31
CA THR A 22 -13.61 3.78 -6.62
C THR A 22 -12.47 2.90 -7.14
N ILE A 23 -12.73 1.61 -7.39
CA ILE A 23 -11.73 0.72 -7.99
C ILE A 23 -11.36 1.21 -9.40
N GLY A 24 -12.34 1.65 -10.20
CA GLY A 24 -12.12 2.22 -11.53
C GLY A 24 -11.20 3.43 -11.51
N GLU A 25 -11.46 4.40 -10.64
CA GLU A 25 -10.62 5.59 -10.45
C GLU A 25 -9.18 5.21 -10.06
N GLN A 26 -9.02 4.24 -9.15
CA GLN A 26 -7.70 3.77 -8.73
C GLN A 26 -6.94 3.04 -9.84
N ILE A 27 -7.64 2.32 -10.73
CA ILE A 27 -7.02 1.63 -11.88
C ILE A 27 -6.37 2.63 -12.83
N GLU A 28 -6.99 3.80 -13.03
CA GLU A 28 -6.46 4.86 -13.91
C GLU A 28 -5.13 5.44 -13.39
N GLN A 29 -4.96 5.47 -12.08
CA GLN A 29 -3.75 5.99 -11.41
C GLN A 29 -2.60 4.98 -11.40
N VAL A 30 -2.86 3.69 -11.60
CA VAL A 30 -1.83 2.65 -11.53
C VAL A 30 -1.01 2.62 -12.82
N SER A 31 0.27 2.97 -12.74
CA SER A 31 1.23 2.93 -13.84
C SER A 31 1.57 1.50 -14.30
N HIS A 32 1.56 0.53 -13.38
CA HIS A 32 2.00 -0.84 -13.65
C HIS A 32 0.92 -1.68 -14.35
N THR A 33 1.16 -2.07 -15.61
CA THR A 33 0.20 -2.82 -16.46
C THR A 33 -0.28 -4.14 -15.83
N GLY A 34 0.61 -4.89 -15.18
CA GLY A 34 0.26 -6.14 -14.47
C GLY A 34 -0.73 -5.92 -13.31
N ILE A 35 -0.41 -4.97 -12.42
CA ILE A 35 -1.29 -4.53 -11.33
C ILE A 35 -2.62 -4.02 -11.88
N ARG A 36 -2.61 -3.17 -12.91
CA ARG A 36 -3.81 -2.64 -13.56
C ARG A 36 -4.71 -3.76 -14.09
N THR A 37 -4.13 -4.74 -14.78
CA THR A 37 -4.85 -5.91 -15.33
C THR A 37 -5.47 -6.77 -14.23
N TRP A 38 -4.78 -6.92 -13.10
CA TRP A 38 -5.30 -7.65 -11.96
C TRP A 38 -6.44 -6.89 -11.27
N MET A 39 -6.28 -5.58 -11.05
CA MET A 39 -7.29 -4.72 -10.42
C MET A 39 -8.59 -4.65 -11.25
N ASN A 40 -8.51 -4.72 -12.58
CA ASN A 40 -9.69 -4.83 -13.46
C ASN A 40 -10.56 -6.08 -13.19
N LYS A 41 -10.05 -7.07 -12.44
CA LYS A 41 -10.80 -8.28 -12.07
C LYS A 41 -11.20 -8.30 -10.60
N LEU A 42 -10.79 -7.28 -9.84
CA LEU A 42 -10.93 -7.24 -8.39
C LEU A 42 -12.41 -7.25 -7.97
N ASP A 43 -13.26 -6.54 -8.71
CA ASP A 43 -14.71 -6.54 -8.54
C ASP A 43 -15.30 -7.96 -8.56
N THR A 44 -14.91 -8.76 -9.56
CA THR A 44 -15.35 -10.14 -9.75
C THR A 44 -14.77 -11.04 -8.67
N HIS A 45 -13.52 -10.82 -8.26
CA HIS A 45 -12.90 -11.56 -7.16
C HIS A 45 -13.61 -11.30 -5.82
N ILE A 46 -13.96 -10.05 -5.53
CA ILE A 46 -14.72 -9.68 -4.32
C ILE A 46 -16.08 -10.38 -4.31
N LEU A 47 -16.81 -10.41 -5.43
CA LEU A 47 -18.09 -11.12 -5.50
C LEU A 47 -17.94 -12.63 -5.29
N ARG A 48 -16.88 -13.25 -5.83
CA ARG A 48 -16.60 -14.68 -5.61
C ARG A 48 -16.28 -14.98 -4.15
N ILE A 49 -15.49 -14.13 -3.49
CA ILE A 49 -15.19 -14.26 -2.06
C ILE A 49 -16.47 -14.07 -1.24
N ALA A 50 -17.27 -13.06 -1.57
CA ALA A 50 -18.53 -12.78 -0.88
C ALA A 50 -19.50 -13.97 -1.00
N LEU A 51 -19.61 -14.59 -2.18
CA LEU A 51 -20.42 -15.78 -2.39
C LEU A 51 -19.91 -16.97 -1.57
N ALA A 52 -18.58 -17.19 -1.53
CA ALA A 52 -18.00 -18.25 -0.71
C ALA A 52 -18.28 -18.06 0.78
N LEU A 53 -18.11 -16.84 1.29
CA LEU A 53 -18.44 -16.49 2.68
C LEU A 53 -19.94 -16.67 2.97
N HIS A 54 -20.81 -16.26 2.05
CA HIS A 54 -22.26 -16.43 2.16
C HIS A 54 -22.66 -17.90 2.27
N LEU A 55 -22.06 -18.77 1.45
CA LEU A 55 -22.31 -20.21 1.52
C LEU A 55 -21.84 -20.82 2.85
N ILE A 56 -20.69 -20.38 3.37
CA ILE A 56 -20.19 -20.80 4.68
C ILE A 56 -21.17 -20.36 5.79
N GLU A 57 -21.66 -19.11 5.74
CA GLU A 57 -22.63 -18.58 6.70
C GLU A 57 -23.96 -19.33 6.64
N CYS A 58 -24.45 -19.67 5.45
CA CYS A 58 -25.65 -20.47 5.28
C CYS A 58 -25.49 -21.90 5.83
N PHE A 59 -24.29 -22.47 5.72
CA PHE A 59 -24.01 -23.81 6.25
C PHE A 59 -24.00 -23.83 7.79
N TYR A 60 -23.34 -22.86 8.43
CA TYR A 60 -23.22 -22.80 9.89
C TYR A 60 -24.41 -22.15 10.59
N SER A 61 -25.20 -21.33 9.89
CA SER A 61 -26.35 -20.63 10.46
C SER A 61 -27.56 -20.65 9.51
N PRO A 62 -28.07 -21.85 9.17
CA PRO A 62 -29.12 -22.02 8.16
C PRO A 62 -30.47 -21.39 8.54
N SER A 63 -30.69 -21.14 9.84
CA SER A 63 -31.93 -20.58 10.37
C SER A 63 -31.93 -19.04 10.42
N SER A 64 -30.78 -18.38 10.39
CA SER A 64 -30.66 -16.91 10.45
C SER A 64 -30.32 -16.27 9.11
N THR A 65 -29.79 -17.03 8.17
CA THR A 65 -29.22 -16.51 6.93
C THR A 65 -30.05 -16.94 5.74
N ASP A 66 -30.56 -15.98 4.97
CA ASP A 66 -31.27 -16.27 3.72
C ASP A 66 -30.30 -16.74 2.64
N ILE A 67 -30.46 -17.98 2.19
CA ILE A 67 -29.64 -18.59 1.13
C ILE A 67 -29.66 -17.75 -0.15
N LYS A 68 -30.77 -17.06 -0.45
CA LYS A 68 -30.96 -16.36 -1.73
C LYS A 68 -30.43 -14.93 -1.74
N THR A 69 -30.13 -14.37 -0.58
CA THR A 69 -29.80 -12.95 -0.45
C THR A 69 -28.50 -12.75 0.30
N LEU A 70 -27.51 -12.18 -0.40
CA LEU A 70 -26.20 -11.85 0.16
C LEU A 70 -26.28 -10.53 0.93
N SER A 71 -25.89 -10.58 2.21
CA SER A 71 -25.94 -9.43 3.12
C SER A 71 -24.81 -8.42 2.90
N LEU A 72 -25.04 -7.16 3.27
CA LEU A 72 -24.01 -6.12 3.25
C LEU A 72 -22.82 -6.46 4.16
N GLY A 73 -23.06 -7.10 5.31
CA GLY A 73 -21.98 -7.48 6.24
C GLY A 73 -21.02 -8.49 5.61
N THR A 74 -21.56 -9.50 4.93
CA THR A 74 -20.79 -10.51 4.18
C THR A 74 -19.97 -9.85 3.07
N LEU A 75 -20.57 -8.91 2.33
CA LEU A 75 -19.89 -8.17 1.27
C LEU A 75 -18.73 -7.32 1.83
N LYS A 76 -18.95 -6.57 2.92
CA LYS A 76 -17.88 -5.75 3.54
C LYS A 76 -16.70 -6.61 3.98
N ARG A 77 -16.94 -7.79 4.55
CA ARG A 77 -15.86 -8.75 4.88
C ARG A 77 -15.11 -9.20 3.63
N ALA A 78 -15.81 -9.50 2.54
CA ALA A 78 -15.18 -9.86 1.29
C ALA A 78 -14.29 -8.74 0.72
N VAL A 79 -14.69 -7.48 0.88
CA VAL A 79 -13.86 -6.33 0.49
C VAL A 79 -12.56 -6.29 1.28
N VAL A 80 -12.59 -6.53 2.60
CA VAL A 80 -11.38 -6.59 3.43
C VAL A 80 -10.42 -7.68 2.93
N PHE A 81 -10.93 -8.86 2.59
CA PHE A 81 -10.11 -9.91 1.95
C PHE A 81 -9.54 -9.46 0.59
N GLY A 82 -10.35 -8.80 -0.24
CA GLY A 82 -9.91 -8.26 -1.51
C GLY A 82 -8.77 -7.24 -1.37
N GLN A 83 -8.85 -6.37 -0.37
CA GLN A 83 -7.81 -5.40 -0.03
C GLN A 83 -6.51 -6.09 0.39
N TYR A 84 -6.60 -7.11 1.25
CA TYR A 84 -5.43 -7.90 1.65
C TYR A 84 -4.72 -8.52 0.43
N TYR A 85 -5.47 -9.17 -0.46
CA TYR A 85 -4.89 -9.77 -1.66
C TYR A 85 -4.31 -8.74 -2.63
N ARG A 86 -4.91 -7.55 -2.71
CA ARG A 86 -4.37 -6.44 -3.50
C ARG A 86 -2.99 -6.02 -2.99
N SER A 87 -2.85 -5.82 -1.68
CA SER A 87 -1.58 -5.43 -1.07
C SER A 87 -0.51 -6.50 -1.27
N ALA A 88 -0.87 -7.78 -1.07
CA ALA A 88 0.05 -8.89 -1.32
C ALA A 88 0.48 -8.98 -2.81
N PHE A 89 -0.45 -8.74 -3.75
CA PHE A 89 -0.15 -8.76 -5.17
C PHE A 89 0.74 -7.59 -5.60
N HIS A 90 0.55 -6.40 -5.03
CA HIS A 90 1.45 -5.26 -5.26
C HIS A 90 2.90 -5.61 -4.87
N ILE A 91 3.09 -6.09 -3.64
CA ILE A 91 4.42 -6.47 -3.14
C ILE A 91 5.06 -7.53 -4.06
N LEU A 92 4.29 -8.53 -4.49
CA LEU A 92 4.80 -9.57 -5.40
C LEU A 92 5.21 -8.99 -6.76
N GLN A 93 4.41 -8.10 -7.33
CA GLN A 93 4.72 -7.46 -8.61
C GLN A 93 5.95 -6.57 -8.53
N GLU A 94 6.13 -5.82 -7.44
CA GLU A 94 7.33 -5.00 -7.21
C GLU A 94 8.61 -5.86 -7.10
N LYS A 95 8.51 -7.04 -6.48
CA LYS A 95 9.63 -7.98 -6.35
C LYS A 95 10.01 -8.68 -7.66
N VAL A 96 9.02 -9.04 -8.48
CA VAL A 96 9.22 -9.94 -9.64
C VAL A 96 9.35 -9.16 -10.96
N THR A 97 8.69 -8.01 -11.09
CA THR A 97 8.69 -7.26 -12.33
C THR A 97 9.75 -6.14 -12.28
N PRO A 98 10.66 -6.05 -13.25
CA PRO A 98 11.57 -4.91 -13.37
C PRO A 98 10.74 -3.66 -13.67
N ASN A 99 10.48 -2.85 -12.64
CA ASN A 99 9.71 -1.63 -12.71
C ASN A 99 10.64 -0.42 -12.60
N ASP A 100 10.27 0.68 -13.25
CA ASP A 100 11.03 1.93 -13.19
C ASP A 100 10.75 2.74 -11.92
N ASP A 101 9.79 2.31 -11.11
CA ASP A 101 9.50 2.95 -9.83
C ASP A 101 10.65 2.81 -8.82
N ILE A 102 10.94 3.90 -8.10
CA ILE A 102 12.07 3.97 -7.16
C ILE A 102 11.86 2.99 -6.01
N ALA A 103 10.64 2.87 -5.46
CA ALA A 103 10.39 1.94 -4.35
C ALA A 103 10.62 0.49 -4.78
N SER A 104 10.18 0.13 -6.00
CA SER A 104 10.45 -1.18 -6.60
C SER A 104 11.96 -1.44 -6.76
N ILE A 105 12.73 -0.46 -7.24
CA ILE A 105 14.19 -0.57 -7.38
C ILE A 105 14.85 -0.77 -6.02
N LEU A 106 14.47 0.01 -5.00
CA LEU A 106 15.02 -0.13 -3.65
C LEU A 106 14.72 -1.50 -3.04
N LEU A 107 13.48 -1.99 -3.21
CA LEU A 107 13.08 -3.31 -2.72
C LEU A 107 13.88 -4.44 -3.39
N GLN A 108 14.11 -4.36 -4.71
CA GLN A 108 14.91 -5.34 -5.45
C GLN A 108 16.38 -5.36 -4.99
N ILE A 109 16.94 -4.19 -4.68
CA ILE A 109 18.30 -4.09 -4.13
C ILE A 109 18.35 -4.72 -2.74
N TYR A 110 17.39 -4.41 -1.88
CA TYR A 110 17.29 -4.99 -0.54
C TYR A 110 17.16 -6.51 -0.58
N ASP A 111 16.22 -7.05 -1.36
CA ASP A 111 16.03 -8.49 -1.52
C ASP A 111 17.31 -9.17 -2.06
N SER A 112 18.00 -8.53 -3.00
CA SER A 112 19.29 -9.04 -3.53
C SER A 112 20.39 -9.02 -2.47
N ALA A 113 20.45 -7.99 -1.62
CA ALA A 113 21.39 -7.92 -0.52
C ALA A 113 21.14 -9.06 0.50
N VAL A 114 19.88 -9.29 0.88
CA VAL A 114 19.50 -10.34 1.83
C VAL A 114 19.76 -11.74 1.27
N GLN A 115 19.36 -12.01 0.02
CA GLN A 115 19.38 -13.36 -0.54
C GLN A 115 20.74 -13.75 -1.14
N LYS A 116 21.40 -12.84 -1.86
CA LYS A 116 22.61 -13.15 -2.66
C LYS A 116 23.90 -12.67 -2.01
N HIS A 117 23.86 -11.59 -1.22
CA HIS A 117 25.05 -10.89 -0.75
C HIS A 117 25.02 -10.61 0.77
N PRO A 118 25.09 -11.63 1.64
CA PRO A 118 25.02 -11.43 3.09
C PRO A 118 26.19 -10.59 3.65
N SER A 119 27.31 -10.52 2.94
CA SER A 119 28.47 -9.65 3.27
C SER A 119 28.36 -8.22 2.73
N GLY A 120 27.21 -7.87 2.16
CA GLY A 120 26.94 -6.59 1.51
C GLY A 120 27.05 -6.62 -0.01
N ILE A 121 26.09 -5.97 -0.67
CA ILE A 121 26.00 -5.86 -2.13
C ILE A 121 26.80 -4.64 -2.62
N THR A 122 27.55 -4.78 -3.71
CA THR A 122 28.30 -3.64 -4.29
C THR A 122 27.46 -2.91 -5.33
N ALA A 123 27.77 -1.63 -5.56
CA ALA A 123 27.10 -0.86 -6.62
C ALA A 123 27.18 -1.56 -8.00
N ARG A 124 28.32 -2.21 -8.29
CA ARG A 124 28.54 -2.96 -9.53
C ARG A 124 27.59 -4.14 -9.70
N ASP A 125 27.32 -4.87 -8.63
CA ASP A 125 26.42 -6.02 -8.68
C ASP A 125 24.98 -5.59 -9.01
N VAL A 126 24.56 -4.43 -8.49
CA VAL A 126 23.25 -3.84 -8.71
C VAL A 126 23.05 -3.36 -10.16
N TYR A 127 23.88 -2.42 -10.64
CA TYR A 127 23.63 -1.83 -11.96
C TYR A 127 23.96 -2.79 -13.11
N ARG A 128 24.82 -3.80 -12.90
CA ARG A 128 25.14 -4.79 -13.94
C ARG A 128 23.93 -5.66 -14.29
N GLU A 129 23.13 -6.03 -13.29
CA GLU A 129 21.95 -6.87 -13.47
C GLU A 129 20.71 -6.06 -13.91
N SER A 130 20.65 -4.75 -13.61
CA SER A 130 19.49 -3.90 -13.90
C SER A 130 19.72 -2.88 -15.02
N ARG A 131 19.11 -3.11 -16.18
CA ARG A 131 19.06 -2.14 -17.30
C ARG A 131 18.28 -0.87 -16.96
N ILE A 132 17.30 -0.96 -16.06
CA ILE A 132 16.46 0.16 -15.63
C ILE A 132 17.30 1.17 -14.85
N ILE A 133 18.13 0.69 -13.91
CA ILE A 133 19.04 1.54 -13.13
C ILE A 133 20.02 2.28 -14.05
N GLN A 134 20.54 1.62 -15.08
CA GLN A 134 21.42 2.25 -16.07
C GLN A 134 20.70 3.35 -16.87
N ALA A 135 19.44 3.12 -17.27
CA ALA A 135 18.63 4.10 -17.97
C ALA A 135 18.32 5.33 -17.10
N ARG A 136 17.96 5.12 -15.82
CA ARG A 136 17.73 6.20 -14.85
C ARG A 136 18.98 7.00 -14.53
N ALA A 137 20.11 6.34 -14.31
CA ALA A 137 21.38 7.02 -14.08
C ALA A 137 21.72 7.97 -15.26
N LYS A 138 21.52 7.48 -16.49
CA LYS A 138 21.69 8.29 -17.70
C LYS A 138 20.72 9.47 -17.77
N ALA A 139 19.44 9.27 -17.43
CA ALA A 139 18.45 10.34 -17.39
C ALA A 139 18.77 11.40 -16.33
N ALA A 140 19.36 10.99 -15.20
CA ALA A 140 19.83 11.88 -14.14
C ALA A 140 21.20 12.53 -14.43
N GLY A 141 21.82 12.23 -15.58
CA GLY A 141 23.15 12.74 -15.94
C GLY A 141 24.28 12.25 -15.02
N ARG A 142 24.06 11.14 -14.29
CA ARG A 142 25.04 10.56 -13.36
C ARG A 142 25.62 9.26 -13.88
N GLU A 143 26.81 8.93 -13.40
CA GLU A 143 27.42 7.63 -13.63
C GLU A 143 26.66 6.56 -12.81
N ALA A 144 26.54 5.34 -13.36
CA ALA A 144 25.67 4.31 -12.81
C ALA A 144 26.08 3.87 -11.39
N SER A 145 27.38 3.81 -11.09
CA SER A 145 27.86 3.47 -9.76
C SER A 145 27.56 4.58 -8.74
N ALA A 146 27.69 5.85 -9.14
CA ALA A 146 27.32 6.99 -8.29
C ALA A 146 25.81 7.02 -8.00
N TYR A 147 24.97 6.79 -9.01
CA TYR A 147 23.52 6.74 -8.83
C TYR A 147 23.09 5.63 -7.87
N VAL A 148 23.71 4.45 -7.95
CA VAL A 148 23.43 3.36 -6.99
C VAL A 148 23.92 3.68 -5.59
N ALA A 149 25.03 4.40 -5.43
CA ALA A 149 25.47 4.86 -4.12
C ALA A 149 24.45 5.81 -3.46
N ASP A 150 23.84 6.71 -4.23
CA ASP A 150 22.74 7.56 -3.74
C ASP A 150 21.53 6.71 -3.28
N LEU A 151 21.21 5.64 -4.00
CA LEU A 151 20.14 4.70 -3.60
C LEU A 151 20.47 3.94 -2.32
N PHE A 152 21.74 3.56 -2.11
CA PHE A 152 22.20 2.93 -0.87
C PHE A 152 22.05 3.88 0.33
N GLU A 153 22.41 5.15 0.16
CA GLU A 153 22.24 6.17 1.19
C GLU A 153 20.77 6.34 1.56
N LYS A 154 19.89 6.43 0.55
CA LYS A 154 18.45 6.51 0.77
C LYS A 154 17.88 5.31 1.53
N MET A 155 18.33 4.09 1.24
CA MET A 155 17.89 2.91 2.02
C MET A 155 18.40 2.92 3.46
N SER A 156 19.58 3.49 3.70
CA SER A 156 20.13 3.64 5.03
C SER A 156 19.38 4.69 5.84
N GLU A 157 19.00 5.81 5.21
CA GLU A 157 18.13 6.84 5.81
C GLU A 157 16.77 6.26 6.22
N LEU A 158 16.21 5.37 5.39
CA LEU A 158 14.95 4.68 5.67
C LEU A 158 15.08 3.51 6.69
N GLY A 159 16.28 3.22 7.19
CA GLY A 159 16.51 2.20 8.21
C GLY A 159 16.59 0.75 7.72
N TYR A 160 16.63 0.51 6.40
CA TYR A 160 16.70 -0.85 5.83
C TYR A 160 18.09 -1.50 5.92
N GLY A 161 19.14 -0.73 6.24
CA GLY A 161 20.50 -1.25 6.30
C GLY A 161 21.54 -0.18 6.57
N GLU A 162 22.80 -0.56 6.41
CA GLU A 162 23.96 0.32 6.58
C GLU A 162 24.81 0.37 5.30
N VAL A 163 25.34 1.55 5.00
CA VAL A 163 26.30 1.75 3.91
C VAL A 163 27.73 1.68 4.45
N VAL A 164 28.48 0.67 4.01
CA VAL A 164 29.89 0.50 4.37
C VAL A 164 30.77 0.95 3.21
N ARG A 165 31.64 1.93 3.46
CA ARG A 165 32.61 2.46 2.49
C ARG A 165 33.98 1.84 2.75
N ILE A 166 34.49 1.06 1.78
CA ILE A 166 35.83 0.48 1.82
C ILE A 166 36.62 1.06 0.64
N GLY A 167 37.45 2.06 0.93
CA GLY A 167 38.23 2.79 -0.07
C GLY A 167 37.33 3.48 -1.10
N ARG A 168 37.50 3.14 -2.39
CA ARG A 168 36.64 3.64 -3.50
C ARG A 168 35.36 2.83 -3.71
N SER A 169 35.16 1.75 -2.96
CA SER A 169 33.99 0.88 -3.11
C SER A 169 32.95 1.15 -2.04
N VAL A 170 31.68 1.23 -2.45
CA VAL A 170 30.52 1.39 -1.57
C VAL A 170 29.75 0.08 -1.56
N ARG A 171 29.41 -0.41 -0.37
CA ARG A 171 28.60 -1.61 -0.16
C ARG A 171 27.39 -1.28 0.70
N PHE A 172 26.27 -1.93 0.42
CA PHE A 172 25.08 -1.88 1.26
C PHE A 172 24.90 -3.21 1.97
N ILE A 173 24.77 -3.19 3.30
CA ILE A 173 24.49 -4.35 4.14
C ILE A 173 23.06 -4.21 4.64
N ALA A 174 22.20 -5.16 4.27
CA ALA A 174 20.81 -5.17 4.70
C ALA A 174 20.67 -5.63 6.16
N ASN A 175 19.82 -4.95 6.93
CA ASN A 175 19.50 -5.36 8.28
C ASN A 175 18.55 -6.56 8.24
N GLN A 176 19.03 -7.75 8.61
CA GLN A 176 18.19 -8.95 8.67
C GLN A 176 17.16 -8.90 9.81
N ASN A 177 17.38 -8.04 10.80
CA ASN A 177 16.42 -7.69 11.84
C ASN A 177 16.03 -6.22 11.64
N LEU A 178 14.89 -5.97 11.00
CA LEU A 178 14.23 -4.67 11.06
C LEU A 178 13.77 -4.46 12.50
N ASP A 179 14.63 -3.83 13.29
CA ASP A 179 14.30 -3.42 14.65
C ASP A 179 13.40 -2.19 14.55
N PHE A 180 12.07 -2.41 14.54
CA PHE A 180 11.06 -1.35 14.57
C PHE A 180 11.04 -0.58 15.91
N SER A 181 12.08 -0.72 16.74
CA SER A 181 12.23 -0.07 18.04
C SER A 181 12.85 1.32 17.97
N LYS A 182 13.36 1.77 16.82
CA LYS A 182 13.70 3.19 16.64
C LYS A 182 12.41 3.99 16.58
N PRO A 183 12.17 4.92 17.54
CA PRO A 183 11.10 5.88 17.39
C PRO A 183 11.36 6.66 16.11
N LEU A 184 10.32 6.84 15.29
CA LEU A 184 10.30 7.95 14.34
C LEU A 184 10.52 9.20 15.18
N GLU A 185 11.71 9.79 15.12
CA GLU A 185 11.93 11.11 15.73
C GLU A 185 10.92 12.07 15.11
N ASP A 186 10.20 12.77 15.99
CA ASP A 186 9.15 13.74 15.69
C ASP A 186 9.55 14.61 14.49
N VAL A 187 8.92 14.33 13.35
CA VAL A 187 8.86 15.32 12.28
C VAL A 187 7.83 16.33 12.76
N ASP A 188 8.32 17.49 13.20
CA ASP A 188 7.57 18.66 13.67
C ASP A 188 6.21 18.81 12.96
N ASN A 189 5.16 18.26 13.57
CA ASN A 189 3.80 18.50 13.14
C ASN A 189 3.27 19.67 13.96
N VAL A 190 3.66 20.87 13.53
CA VAL A 190 3.10 22.14 14.01
C VAL A 190 1.69 22.27 13.45
N ASP A 191 0.70 21.63 14.09
CA ASP A 191 -0.66 22.18 14.19
C ASP A 191 -1.53 21.36 15.18
N ASN A 192 -1.60 21.88 16.41
CA ASN A 192 -2.65 21.76 17.43
C ASN A 192 -3.51 20.48 17.52
N SER A 193 -3.28 19.74 18.60
CA SER A 193 -4.38 19.12 19.37
C SER A 193 -5.23 20.20 20.04
N PRO A 194 -6.55 20.04 20.14
CA PRO A 194 -7.29 20.50 21.29
C PRO A 194 -7.28 19.39 22.35
N GLU A 195 -6.63 19.68 23.47
CA GLU A 195 -6.74 18.91 24.71
C GLU A 195 -8.22 18.72 25.10
N LEU A 196 -8.60 17.51 25.51
CA LEU A 196 -9.80 17.26 26.30
C LEU A 196 -9.36 16.87 27.72
N PRO A 197 -9.98 17.44 28.77
CA PRO A 197 -9.59 17.24 30.17
C PRO A 197 -10.02 15.85 30.69
N PRO A 198 -9.46 15.40 31.83
CA PRO A 198 -9.61 14.03 32.33
C PRO A 198 -10.85 13.83 33.23
N ASP A 199 -11.19 12.55 33.39
CA ASP A 199 -12.13 11.90 34.34
C ASP A 199 -13.63 11.99 33.96
N GLU A 200 -14.49 10.94 33.99
CA GLU A 200 -14.63 9.78 34.88
C GLU A 200 -15.29 8.53 34.20
N ASP A 201 -15.08 7.38 34.84
CA ASP A 201 -15.84 6.12 34.85
C ASP A 201 -15.83 5.12 33.68
N ILE A 202 -15.09 4.02 33.97
CA ILE A 202 -15.04 2.74 33.28
C ILE A 202 -16.39 2.02 33.45
N ASP A 203 -17.06 1.70 32.34
CA ASP A 203 -17.93 0.53 32.27
C ASP A 203 -17.64 -0.27 30.99
N CYS A 204 -17.32 -1.54 31.18
CA CYS A 204 -16.89 -2.46 30.13
C CYS A 204 -18.11 -3.12 29.49
N GLN A 205 -18.49 -2.74 28.26
CA GLN A 205 -19.24 -3.64 27.37
C GLN A 205 -18.84 -3.49 25.89
N GLN A 206 -18.80 -4.65 25.23
CA GLN A 206 -18.41 -4.89 23.84
C GLN A 206 -19.00 -3.92 22.81
N GLY A 207 -18.17 -3.48 21.87
CA GLY A 207 -18.66 -2.93 20.60
C GLY A 207 -17.65 -2.11 19.81
N CYS A 208 -17.31 -2.58 18.62
CA CYS A 208 -16.88 -1.78 17.47
C CYS A 208 -15.61 -0.91 17.62
N CYS A 209 -14.43 -1.53 17.63
CA CYS A 209 -13.26 -0.85 17.07
C CYS A 209 -13.37 -0.86 15.54
N GLN A 210 -14.10 0.12 14.98
CA GLN A 210 -13.90 0.49 13.59
C GLN A 210 -12.56 1.22 13.51
N SER A 211 -11.54 0.54 12.99
CA SER A 211 -10.31 1.22 12.60
C SER A 211 -10.65 2.24 11.51
N PRO A 212 -10.15 3.47 11.58
CA PRO A 212 -10.33 4.43 10.50
C PRO A 212 -9.66 3.91 9.22
N ILE A 213 -10.24 4.29 8.08
CA ILE A 213 -9.73 3.97 6.74
C ILE A 213 -8.31 4.52 6.64
N VAL A 214 -7.31 3.64 6.61
CA VAL A 214 -5.93 4.02 6.33
C VAL A 214 -5.82 4.18 4.82
N ASN A 215 -5.83 5.43 4.36
CA ASN A 215 -5.52 5.77 2.99
C ASN A 215 -3.99 5.74 2.83
N VAL A 216 -3.47 4.75 2.10
CA VAL A 216 -2.05 4.68 1.74
C VAL A 216 -1.93 5.17 0.30
N ASP A 217 -2.03 6.49 0.12
CA ASP A 217 -1.66 7.15 -1.12
C ASP A 217 -0.17 7.48 -1.06
N ASN A 218 0.65 6.66 -1.71
CA ASN A 218 2.10 6.83 -1.77
C ASN A 218 2.55 7.38 -3.14
N GLN A 219 1.87 8.41 -3.65
CA GLN A 219 2.28 9.12 -4.88
C GLN A 219 2.09 10.65 -4.76
N ILE A 220 3.17 11.30 -4.30
CA ILE A 220 3.72 12.60 -4.74
C ILE A 220 2.74 13.75 -5.05
N ILE A 221 2.76 14.73 -4.14
CA ILE A 221 2.80 16.20 -4.31
C ILE A 221 2.71 16.71 -5.75
N THR A 222 1.56 17.26 -6.12
CA THR A 222 1.45 18.32 -7.12
C THR A 222 1.26 19.65 -6.41
N VAL A 223 2.30 20.49 -6.45
CA VAL A 223 2.21 21.91 -6.10
C VAL A 223 1.26 22.57 -7.11
N ILE A 224 0.09 22.99 -6.64
CA ILE A 224 -0.77 23.91 -7.37
C ILE A 224 -0.68 25.25 -6.64
N ASP A 225 0.17 26.13 -7.17
CA ASP A 225 0.17 27.54 -6.81
C ASP A 225 -1.22 28.12 -7.05
N SER A 226 -1.85 28.60 -5.99
CA SER A 226 -3.03 29.45 -6.07
C SER A 226 -2.78 30.71 -5.24
N ASN A 227 -2.03 31.63 -5.84
CA ASN A 227 -2.15 33.04 -5.51
C ASN A 227 -3.60 33.45 -5.81
N THR A 228 -4.41 33.64 -4.77
CA THR A 228 -5.60 34.48 -4.88
C THR A 228 -5.78 35.24 -3.58
N GLU A 229 -5.74 36.55 -3.72
CA GLU A 229 -5.63 37.55 -2.67
C GLU A 229 -6.81 37.53 -1.70
N CYS A 230 -6.49 37.71 -0.42
CA CYS A 230 -7.43 38.05 0.64
C CYS A 230 -8.06 39.43 0.37
N GLN A 231 -9.39 39.52 0.42
CA GLN A 231 -10.06 40.76 0.79
C GLN A 231 -10.86 40.57 2.08
N CYS A 232 -10.40 41.30 3.09
CA CYS A 232 -10.97 41.43 4.41
C CYS A 232 -12.18 42.38 4.34
N GLY A 233 -13.36 41.93 4.77
CA GLY A 233 -14.54 42.78 4.95
C GLY A 233 -14.85 42.94 6.43
N GLN A 234 -14.42 44.07 7.01
CA GLN A 234 -14.67 44.45 8.40
C GLN A 234 -16.16 44.74 8.65
N LYS A 235 -16.64 44.28 9.80
CA LYS A 235 -17.91 44.69 10.41
C LYS A 235 -17.78 46.10 10.97
N TYR A 236 -18.77 46.94 10.68
CA TYR A 236 -19.27 47.98 11.59
C TYR A 236 -20.78 47.83 11.67
#